data_AF-A0A2N1XS55-F1
#
_entry.id   AF-A0A2N1XS55-F1
#
_cell.length_a   1.000
_cell.length_b   1.000
_cell.length_c   1.000
_cell.angle_alpha   90.00
_cell.angle_beta   90.00
_cell.angle_gamma   90.00
#
_symmetry.space_group_name_H-M   'P 1'
#
loop_
_entity.id
_entity.type
_entity.pdbx_description
1 polymer ?
#
loop_
_entity_poly.entity_id
_entity_poly.type
_entity_poly.pdbx_seq_one_letter_code
_entity_poly.pdbx_strand_id
1 'polypeptide(L)'
;MAVDLNSSDGQAIRRLIPLATLPVPHFETLCRTVSVEQADVGAVLFRQGDADGDLLYLLSGEVSLQAQGLKIETIKAGSESARFALAHQIPRKIDGVARSPVRFLRLTKDTSSYLSSLVYEEDNSYMVIDEPEESSEDWMTTLLESPIFQRLPPANLQKILISLEEISVDKGEVVLRQGDMGDYYYLIKAGQCLVTRKPSENAKEIKLALLRASDTFGEDALLSEKPRNVTITALTPVTLLRLPKQDFITLIRQPSLKYVNFEQMRRQLAEGALLLDVRSSEAHSRSHLNDSINAPFFTLRIQLKTMNRARPVIVVCDDGKTSMAAAFLLLKNKFKASVLAGGMADIPPELKKTAASFSIDDGRETSIVAREEIPPPLISGQAPDDAGGRYPAAELEQLRKDNNELLENNSQLVRKCRQLESEKEAVEKQYRMLRKQTEKLTAVLDSLKKNTGG
;
A
#
# COMPACT_ATOMS: atom_id res chain seq x y z
N MET A 1 -13.71 -34.30 24.51
CA MET A 1 -12.54 -34.99 25.11
C MET A 1 -11.30 -34.50 24.37
N ALA A 2 -10.16 -34.42 25.06
CA ALA A 2 -8.87 -34.19 24.43
C ALA A 2 -8.64 -35.17 23.28
N VAL A 3 -8.01 -34.72 22.21
CA VAL A 3 -7.75 -35.55 21.02
C VAL A 3 -6.51 -36.40 21.28
N ASP A 4 -6.63 -37.71 21.11
CA ASP A 4 -5.48 -38.62 21.13
C ASP A 4 -4.67 -38.47 19.84
N LEU A 5 -3.35 -38.32 19.96
CA LEU A 5 -2.39 -38.15 18.86
C LEU A 5 -2.43 -39.31 17.86
N ASN A 6 -2.65 -40.53 18.35
CA ASN A 6 -2.68 -41.73 17.52
C ASN A 6 -4.07 -42.04 16.95
N SER A 7 -5.08 -41.27 17.34
CA SER A 7 -6.44 -41.42 16.82
C SER A 7 -6.55 -40.93 15.37
N SER A 8 -7.62 -41.34 14.67
CA SER A 8 -7.93 -40.84 13.34
C SER A 8 -8.08 -39.32 13.30
N ASP A 9 -8.59 -38.72 14.38
CA ASP A 9 -8.74 -37.27 14.51
C ASP A 9 -7.39 -36.58 14.69
N GLY A 10 -6.49 -37.14 15.52
CA GLY A 10 -5.13 -36.61 15.69
C GLY A 10 -4.36 -36.57 14.36
N GLN A 11 -4.44 -37.67 13.59
CA GLN A 11 -3.84 -37.74 12.26
C GLN A 11 -4.51 -36.78 11.25
N ALA A 12 -5.83 -36.58 11.33
CA ALA A 12 -6.55 -35.63 10.48
C ALA A 12 -6.15 -34.18 10.81
N ILE A 13 -6.07 -33.83 12.09
CA ILE A 13 -5.65 -32.50 12.55
C ILE A 13 -4.20 -32.21 12.12
N ARG A 14 -3.31 -33.21 12.14
CA ARG A 14 -1.91 -33.06 11.70
C ARG A 14 -1.78 -32.74 10.21
N ARG A 15 -2.83 -32.90 9.41
CA ARG A 15 -2.85 -32.59 7.97
C ARG A 15 -3.45 -31.21 7.67
N LEU A 16 -4.05 -30.55 8.67
CA LEU A 16 -4.65 -29.23 8.54
C LEU A 16 -3.57 -28.15 8.51
N ILE A 17 -3.82 -27.07 7.79
CA ILE A 17 -2.89 -25.95 7.61
C ILE A 17 -3.42 -24.75 8.40
N PRO A 18 -2.61 -24.13 9.29
CA PRO A 18 -1.16 -24.33 9.48
C PRO A 18 -0.78 -25.40 10.52
N LEU A 19 -1.73 -26.10 11.16
CA LEU A 19 -1.44 -27.03 12.28
C LEU A 19 -0.41 -28.13 11.97
N ALA A 20 -0.27 -28.51 10.70
CA ALA A 20 0.73 -29.44 10.18
C ALA A 20 2.18 -28.96 10.37
N THR A 21 2.40 -27.64 10.44
CA THR A 21 3.74 -27.04 10.59
C THR A 21 4.16 -26.85 12.04
N LEU A 22 3.28 -27.12 13.01
CA LEU A 22 3.62 -27.01 14.44
C LEU A 22 4.69 -28.05 14.82
N PRO A 23 5.70 -27.70 15.66
CA PRO A 23 6.61 -28.68 16.24
C PRO A 23 5.85 -29.75 17.03
N VAL A 24 6.40 -30.97 17.11
CA VAL A 24 5.73 -32.12 17.74
C VAL A 24 5.23 -31.82 19.15
N PRO A 25 6.04 -31.25 20.07
CA PRO A 25 5.58 -30.98 21.45
C PRO A 25 4.39 -30.00 21.52
N HIS A 26 4.38 -29.00 20.64
CA HIS A 26 3.30 -28.00 20.57
C HIS A 26 2.02 -28.60 20.02
N PHE A 27 2.16 -29.52 19.05
CA PHE A 27 1.04 -30.27 18.51
C PHE A 27 0.42 -31.20 19.58
N GLU A 28 1.23 -31.80 20.45
CA GLU A 28 0.70 -32.59 21.58
C GLU A 28 -0.11 -31.72 22.55
N THR A 29 0.38 -30.53 22.89
CA THR A 29 -0.33 -29.59 23.76
C THR A 29 -1.61 -29.05 23.12
N LEU A 30 -1.59 -28.79 21.81
CA LEU A 30 -2.79 -28.47 21.03
C LEU A 30 -3.82 -29.59 21.16
N CYS A 31 -3.43 -30.83 20.88
CA CYS A 31 -4.34 -31.98 20.93
C CYS A 31 -4.97 -32.17 22.32
N ARG A 32 -4.26 -31.80 23.40
CA ARG A 32 -4.79 -31.83 24.78
C ARG A 32 -5.79 -30.72 25.07
N THR A 33 -5.68 -29.57 24.43
CA THR A 33 -6.50 -28.37 24.71
C THR A 33 -7.72 -28.26 23.81
N VAL A 34 -7.65 -28.78 22.59
CA VAL A 34 -8.76 -28.73 21.63
C VAL A 34 -9.72 -29.90 21.79
N SER A 35 -10.96 -29.70 21.32
CA SER A 35 -11.96 -30.75 21.26
C SER A 35 -12.67 -30.75 19.91
N VAL A 36 -13.07 -31.93 19.46
CA VAL A 36 -13.81 -32.13 18.21
C VAL A 36 -15.30 -31.99 18.48
N GLU A 37 -15.93 -31.05 17.79
CA GLU A 37 -17.37 -30.83 17.79
C GLU A 37 -18.05 -31.69 16.71
N GLN A 38 -19.33 -31.99 16.92
CA GLN A 38 -20.17 -32.72 15.96
C GLN A 38 -21.41 -31.91 15.65
N ALA A 39 -21.86 -31.95 14.40
CA ALA A 39 -23.11 -31.35 13.99
C ALA A 39 -23.87 -32.25 13.02
N ASP A 40 -25.19 -32.28 13.19
CA ASP A 40 -26.11 -33.04 12.35
C ASP A 40 -26.36 -32.37 11.01
N VAL A 41 -26.97 -33.11 10.08
CA VAL A 41 -27.37 -32.61 8.77
C VAL A 41 -28.28 -31.38 8.93
N GLY A 42 -27.97 -30.31 8.20
CA GLY A 42 -28.73 -29.06 8.21
C GLY A 42 -28.30 -28.08 9.31
N ALA A 43 -27.42 -28.47 10.23
CA ALA A 43 -26.87 -27.56 11.23
C ALA A 43 -26.00 -26.46 10.58
N VAL A 44 -26.14 -25.23 11.08
CA VAL A 44 -25.34 -24.08 10.64
C VAL A 44 -24.11 -23.97 11.53
N LEU A 45 -22.91 -24.13 10.95
CA LEU A 45 -21.64 -24.05 11.67
C LEU A 45 -21.20 -22.61 11.93
N PHE A 46 -21.47 -21.70 10.99
CA PHE A 46 -21.23 -20.26 11.08
C PHE A 46 -22.17 -19.52 10.11
N ARG A 47 -22.48 -18.26 10.41
CA ARG A 47 -23.38 -17.41 9.63
C ARG A 47 -22.65 -16.25 8.97
N GLN A 48 -23.18 -15.80 7.85
CA GLN A 48 -22.80 -14.55 7.21
C GLN A 48 -22.99 -13.38 8.20
N GLY A 49 -21.93 -12.62 8.41
CA GLY A 49 -21.89 -11.50 9.35
C GLY A 49 -21.27 -11.83 10.70
N ASP A 50 -21.04 -13.11 11.02
CA ASP A 50 -20.35 -13.49 12.26
C ASP A 50 -18.98 -12.82 12.32
N ALA A 51 -18.70 -12.17 13.45
CA ALA A 51 -17.48 -11.42 13.70
C ALA A 51 -16.55 -12.13 14.70
N ASP A 52 -16.89 -13.37 15.09
CA ASP A 52 -16.02 -14.20 15.89
C ASP A 52 -14.73 -14.56 15.12
N GLY A 53 -13.63 -14.64 15.87
CA GLY A 53 -12.30 -14.95 15.34
C GLY A 53 -12.04 -16.44 15.20
N ASP A 54 -13.04 -17.29 15.42
CA ASP A 54 -12.82 -18.72 15.58
C ASP A 54 -12.47 -19.39 14.25
N LEU A 55 -11.45 -20.24 14.22
CA LEU A 55 -11.11 -20.99 13.02
C LEU A 55 -11.80 -22.35 13.04
N LEU A 56 -12.62 -22.62 12.03
CA LEU A 56 -13.33 -23.91 11.90
C LEU A 56 -12.69 -24.77 10.81
N TYR A 57 -12.31 -25.99 11.16
CA TYR A 57 -11.73 -26.98 10.25
C TYR A 57 -12.59 -28.22 10.15
N LEU A 58 -12.76 -28.74 8.94
CA LEU A 58 -13.58 -29.93 8.69
C LEU A 58 -12.75 -31.21 8.84
N LEU A 59 -13.11 -32.09 9.77
CA LEU A 59 -12.44 -33.37 9.98
C LEU A 59 -13.16 -34.53 9.28
N SER A 60 -14.49 -34.54 9.28
CA SER A 60 -15.30 -35.54 8.57
C SER A 60 -16.62 -34.96 8.05
N GLY A 61 -17.15 -35.56 6.98
CA GLY A 61 -18.42 -35.16 6.38
C GLY A 61 -18.30 -34.07 5.32
N GLU A 62 -19.41 -33.41 5.03
CA GLU A 62 -19.53 -32.41 3.96
C GLU A 62 -20.22 -31.14 4.47
N VAL A 63 -19.64 -29.98 4.16
CA VAL A 63 -20.19 -28.65 4.49
C VAL A 63 -20.48 -27.89 3.21
N SER A 64 -21.68 -27.35 3.10
CA SER A 64 -22.08 -26.46 2.01
C SER A 64 -21.85 -25.01 2.42
N LEU A 65 -21.06 -24.30 1.63
CA LEU A 65 -20.92 -22.85 1.71
C LEU A 65 -22.06 -22.20 0.91
N GLN A 66 -22.81 -21.29 1.53
CA GLN A 66 -24.00 -20.68 0.94
C GLN A 66 -23.95 -19.16 1.08
N ALA A 67 -24.45 -18.41 0.10
CA ALA A 67 -24.72 -16.99 0.24
C ALA A 67 -26.17 -16.71 -0.16
N GLN A 68 -26.91 -16.00 0.69
CA GLN A 68 -28.33 -15.69 0.45
C GLN A 68 -29.17 -16.96 0.15
N GLY A 69 -28.84 -18.09 0.79
CA GLY A 69 -29.51 -19.38 0.57
C GLY A 69 -29.12 -20.13 -0.71
N LEU A 70 -28.29 -19.53 -1.58
CA LEU A 70 -27.75 -20.19 -2.76
C LEU A 70 -26.46 -20.93 -2.43
N LYS A 71 -26.39 -22.21 -2.83
CA LYS A 71 -25.20 -23.06 -2.69
C LYS A 71 -24.08 -22.54 -3.59
N ILE A 72 -22.97 -22.11 -2.99
CA ILE A 72 -21.75 -21.69 -3.71
C ILE A 72 -20.86 -22.91 -3.94
N GLU A 73 -20.53 -23.62 -2.86
CA GLU A 73 -19.54 -24.69 -2.89
C GLU A 73 -19.87 -25.77 -1.84
N THR A 74 -19.40 -26.99 -2.05
CA THR A 74 -19.42 -28.04 -1.02
C THR A 74 -18.00 -28.51 -0.75
N ILE A 75 -17.56 -28.33 0.48
CA ILE A 75 -16.26 -28.77 0.96
C ILE A 75 -16.46 -30.13 1.62
N LYS A 76 -15.74 -31.13 1.10
CA LYS A 76 -15.71 -32.50 1.62
C LYS A 76 -14.45 -32.73 2.45
N ALA A 77 -14.60 -33.36 3.62
CA ALA A 77 -13.47 -33.73 4.45
C ALA A 77 -12.43 -34.56 3.66
N GLY A 78 -11.15 -34.24 3.85
CA GLY A 78 -10.03 -34.87 3.12
C GLY A 78 -9.76 -34.29 1.72
N SER A 79 -10.60 -33.38 1.21
CA SER A 79 -10.24 -32.59 0.03
C SER A 79 -9.15 -31.56 0.35
N GLU A 80 -8.43 -31.10 -0.68
CA GLU A 80 -7.41 -30.05 -0.51
C GLU A 80 -8.00 -28.77 0.12
N SER A 81 -9.22 -28.38 -0.24
CA SER A 81 -9.93 -27.24 0.36
C SER A 81 -10.24 -27.43 1.84
N ALA A 82 -10.50 -28.67 2.30
CA ALA A 82 -10.81 -28.97 3.70
C ALA A 82 -9.59 -28.94 4.63
N ARG A 83 -8.37 -28.86 4.08
CA ARG A 83 -7.14 -28.70 4.88
C ARG A 83 -7.02 -27.31 5.49
N PHE A 84 -7.76 -26.32 4.97
CA PHE A 84 -7.77 -24.95 5.44
C PHE A 84 -9.04 -24.63 6.25
N ALA A 85 -9.00 -23.54 7.02
CA ALA A 85 -10.17 -23.09 7.77
C ALA A 85 -11.31 -22.67 6.81
N LEU A 86 -12.52 -23.20 7.03
CA LEU A 86 -13.67 -23.09 6.13
C LEU A 86 -14.13 -21.65 5.88
N ALA A 87 -13.81 -20.71 6.78
CA ALA A 87 -14.35 -19.35 6.70
C ALA A 87 -13.47 -18.25 7.31
N HIS A 88 -12.15 -18.29 7.11
CA HIS A 88 -11.18 -17.33 7.67
C HIS A 88 -11.45 -15.81 7.50
N GLN A 89 -12.45 -15.39 6.71
CA GLN A 89 -12.78 -13.98 6.49
C GLN A 89 -13.71 -13.43 7.57
N ILE A 90 -13.32 -12.33 8.23
CA ILE A 90 -14.11 -11.69 9.30
C ILE A 90 -14.51 -10.27 8.84
N PRO A 91 -15.80 -9.88 8.92
CA PRO A 91 -16.96 -10.72 9.23
C PRO A 91 -17.25 -11.71 8.09
N ARG A 92 -17.74 -12.91 8.45
CA ARG A 92 -18.00 -14.01 7.50
C ARG A 92 -18.86 -13.53 6.35
N LYS A 93 -18.52 -13.92 5.12
CA LYS A 93 -19.26 -13.51 3.91
C LYS A 93 -20.35 -14.47 3.49
N ILE A 94 -20.32 -15.68 4.02
CA ILE A 94 -21.13 -16.81 3.60
C ILE A 94 -21.52 -17.63 4.84
N ASP A 95 -22.59 -18.39 4.72
CA ASP A 95 -23.05 -19.37 5.71
C ASP A 95 -22.37 -20.72 5.46
N GLY A 96 -22.03 -21.44 6.53
CA GLY A 96 -21.56 -22.82 6.48
C GLY A 96 -22.63 -23.77 7.02
N VAL A 97 -23.16 -24.65 6.18
CA VAL A 97 -24.26 -25.57 6.56
C VAL A 97 -23.85 -27.02 6.34
N ALA A 98 -24.00 -27.87 7.35
CA ALA A 98 -23.72 -29.30 7.27
C ALA A 98 -24.64 -30.01 6.27
N ARG A 99 -24.07 -30.74 5.31
CA ARG A 99 -24.79 -31.58 4.32
C ARG A 99 -24.86 -33.04 4.73
N SER A 100 -23.90 -33.49 5.52
CA SER A 100 -23.86 -34.80 6.18
C SER A 100 -23.70 -34.57 7.69
N PRO A 101 -23.75 -35.61 8.54
CA PRO A 101 -23.13 -35.52 9.85
C PRO A 101 -21.67 -35.09 9.70
N VAL A 102 -21.27 -34.02 10.40
CA VAL A 102 -19.92 -33.46 10.31
C VAL A 102 -19.23 -33.49 11.65
N ARG A 103 -17.93 -33.79 11.64
CA ARG A 103 -17.02 -33.56 12.76
C ARG A 103 -16.12 -32.41 12.38
N PHE A 104 -15.99 -31.42 13.25
CA PHE A 104 -15.17 -30.24 12.98
C PHE A 104 -14.41 -29.80 14.23
N LEU A 105 -13.29 -29.14 13.98
CA LEU A 105 -12.45 -28.54 15.01
C LEU A 105 -12.73 -27.04 15.03
N ARG A 106 -13.03 -26.48 16.21
CA ARG A 106 -13.10 -25.04 16.44
C ARG A 106 -11.89 -24.61 17.26
N LEU A 107 -11.07 -23.74 16.69
CA LEU A 107 -10.01 -23.06 17.42
C LEU A 107 -10.52 -21.68 17.82
N THR A 108 -10.69 -21.47 19.11
CA THR A 108 -11.05 -20.17 19.67
C THR A 108 -9.88 -19.19 19.58
N LYS A 109 -10.17 -17.89 19.67
CA LYS A 109 -9.13 -16.87 19.77
C LYS A 109 -8.14 -17.11 20.92
N ASP A 110 -8.62 -17.59 22.06
CA ASP A 110 -7.79 -17.86 23.24
C ASP A 110 -6.86 -19.05 23.01
N THR A 111 -7.34 -20.12 22.37
CA THR A 111 -6.49 -21.26 22.01
C THR A 111 -5.48 -20.88 20.93
N SER A 112 -5.86 -20.08 19.93
CA SER A 112 -4.93 -19.54 18.93
C SER A 112 -3.85 -18.65 19.57
N SER A 113 -4.23 -17.81 20.54
CA SER A 113 -3.31 -16.95 21.30
C SER A 113 -2.42 -17.76 22.23
N TYR A 114 -2.95 -18.82 22.85
CA TYR A 114 -2.21 -19.71 23.75
C TYR A 114 -1.20 -20.58 23.02
N LEU A 115 -1.53 -21.08 21.84
CA LEU A 115 -0.58 -21.77 20.96
C LEU A 115 0.55 -20.83 20.51
N SER A 116 0.22 -19.54 20.33
CA SER A 116 1.22 -18.50 20.05
C SER A 116 2.10 -18.20 21.28
N SER A 117 1.59 -18.34 22.51
CA SER A 117 2.37 -18.15 23.74
C SER A 117 3.18 -19.38 24.17
N LEU A 118 2.78 -20.59 23.77
CA LEU A 118 3.45 -21.84 24.12
C LEU A 118 4.82 -22.04 23.45
N VAL A 119 5.15 -21.19 22.46
CA VAL A 119 6.47 -21.14 21.82
C VAL A 119 7.56 -20.60 22.78
N TYR A 120 7.15 -19.99 23.91
CA TYR A 120 8.05 -19.29 24.84
C TYR A 120 8.54 -20.09 26.05
N GLU A 121 8.05 -21.31 26.28
CA GLU A 121 8.41 -22.06 27.50
C GLU A 121 9.06 -23.41 27.16
N GLU A 122 10.39 -23.41 27.01
CA GLU A 122 11.36 -24.40 27.52
C GLU A 122 12.73 -24.18 26.84
N ASP A 123 13.63 -23.40 27.43
CA ASP A 123 14.70 -23.90 28.32
C ASP A 123 15.63 -22.75 28.74
N ASN A 124 15.87 -22.61 30.05
CA ASN A 124 16.50 -21.44 30.66
C ASN A 124 17.88 -21.83 31.23
N SER A 125 19.01 -21.33 30.69
CA SER A 125 20.19 -21.01 31.52
C SER A 125 21.27 -20.14 30.82
N TYR A 126 21.63 -19.05 31.53
CA TYR A 126 22.82 -18.18 31.48
C TYR A 126 22.87 -16.91 30.58
N MET A 127 22.68 -15.79 31.29
CA MET A 127 23.43 -14.49 31.26
C MET A 127 23.41 -13.62 29.99
N VAL A 128 22.42 -12.71 29.99
CA VAL A 128 22.45 -11.27 29.58
C VAL A 128 23.47 -10.85 28.52
N ILE A 129 22.99 -10.67 27.29
CA ILE A 129 23.14 -9.43 26.49
C ILE A 129 21.81 -9.24 25.74
N ASP A 130 21.16 -8.08 25.86
CA ASP A 130 19.92 -7.75 25.13
C ASP A 130 20.17 -7.77 23.60
N GLU A 131 19.91 -8.91 22.96
CA GLU A 131 19.54 -9.00 21.55
C GLU A 131 18.03 -9.26 21.48
N PRO A 132 17.27 -8.61 20.58
CA PRO A 132 15.85 -8.89 20.47
C PRO A 132 15.70 -10.33 19.96
N GLU A 133 15.25 -11.21 20.87
CA GLU A 133 15.02 -12.63 20.66
C GLU A 133 14.19 -12.90 19.39
N GLU A 134 14.58 -13.95 18.66
CA GLU A 134 13.92 -14.46 17.47
C GLU A 134 12.46 -14.81 17.77
N SER A 135 11.56 -13.84 17.55
CA SER A 135 10.11 -14.10 17.51
C SER A 135 9.81 -14.93 16.26
N SER A 136 9.75 -16.25 16.41
CA SER A 136 9.08 -17.16 15.49
C SER A 136 7.56 -17.07 15.70
N GLU A 137 6.99 -15.87 15.60
CA GLU A 137 5.56 -15.71 15.35
C GLU A 137 5.20 -16.57 14.12
N ASP A 138 4.05 -17.25 14.16
CA ASP A 138 3.55 -18.03 13.04
C ASP A 138 3.27 -17.09 11.86
N TRP A 139 4.31 -16.86 11.06
CA TRP A 139 4.32 -15.95 9.92
C TRP A 139 3.17 -16.24 8.95
N MET A 140 2.67 -17.48 8.95
CA MET A 140 1.50 -17.89 8.20
C MET A 140 0.24 -17.23 8.74
N THR A 141 0.00 -17.32 10.05
CA THR A 141 -1.12 -16.62 10.71
C THR A 141 -1.04 -15.12 10.42
N THR A 142 0.14 -14.52 10.53
CA THR A 142 0.23 -13.08 10.26
C THR A 142 0.08 -12.70 8.78
N LEU A 143 0.56 -13.54 7.86
CA LEU A 143 0.30 -13.39 6.42
C LEU A 143 -1.21 -13.44 6.15
N LEU A 144 -1.93 -14.37 6.78
CA LEU A 144 -3.38 -14.53 6.64
C LEU A 144 -4.18 -13.40 7.29
N GLU A 145 -3.65 -12.78 8.36
CA GLU A 145 -4.25 -11.62 9.01
C GLU A 145 -4.09 -10.32 8.22
N SER A 146 -3.14 -10.27 7.28
CA SER A 146 -2.89 -9.07 6.49
C SER A 146 -4.12 -8.71 5.62
N PRO A 147 -4.62 -7.45 5.65
CA PRO A 147 -5.85 -7.05 4.97
C PRO A 147 -5.90 -7.30 3.47
N ILE A 148 -4.73 -7.37 2.81
CA ILE A 148 -4.65 -7.65 1.39
C ILE A 148 -4.80 -9.15 1.09
N PHE A 149 -4.25 -10.03 1.94
CA PHE A 149 -4.33 -11.49 1.78
C PHE A 149 -5.71 -12.03 2.15
N GLN A 150 -6.40 -11.41 3.11
CA GLN A 150 -7.81 -11.70 3.42
C GLN A 150 -8.77 -11.47 2.23
N ARG A 151 -8.34 -10.71 1.22
CA ARG A 151 -9.13 -10.40 0.02
C ARG A 151 -8.86 -11.36 -1.15
N LEU A 152 -7.88 -12.25 -1.02
CA LEU A 152 -7.48 -13.14 -2.09
C LEU A 152 -8.35 -14.41 -2.11
N PRO A 153 -8.65 -14.97 -3.30
CA PRO A 153 -9.27 -16.29 -3.39
C PRO A 153 -8.38 -17.37 -2.75
N PRO A 154 -8.95 -18.40 -2.09
CA PRO A 154 -8.18 -19.48 -1.46
C PRO A 154 -7.17 -20.16 -2.40
N ALA A 155 -7.55 -20.37 -3.67
CA ALA A 155 -6.68 -20.97 -4.68
C ALA A 155 -5.44 -20.10 -5.00
N ASN A 156 -5.56 -18.78 -4.91
CA ASN A 156 -4.42 -17.87 -5.11
C ASN A 156 -3.48 -17.92 -3.91
N LEU A 157 -4.04 -17.96 -2.70
CA LEU A 157 -3.28 -18.06 -1.47
C LEU A 157 -2.43 -19.34 -1.46
N GLN A 158 -2.99 -20.49 -1.82
CA GLN A 158 -2.24 -21.74 -1.95
C GLN A 158 -1.05 -21.60 -2.91
N LYS A 159 -1.27 -21.02 -4.10
CA LYS A 159 -0.20 -20.80 -5.07
C LYS A 159 0.87 -19.84 -4.54
N ILE A 160 0.47 -18.79 -3.82
CA ILE A 160 1.41 -17.86 -3.17
C ILE A 160 2.30 -18.64 -2.19
N LEU A 161 1.71 -19.45 -1.31
CA LEU A 161 2.46 -20.22 -0.32
C LEU A 161 3.48 -21.19 -0.94
N ILE A 162 3.16 -21.76 -2.10
CA ILE A 162 4.07 -22.65 -2.85
C ILE A 162 5.19 -21.86 -3.54
N SER A 163 4.90 -20.64 -3.99
CA SER A 163 5.85 -19.76 -4.70
C SER A 163 6.73 -18.89 -3.79
N LEU A 164 6.51 -18.89 -2.47
CA LEU A 164 7.32 -18.10 -1.55
C LEU A 164 8.71 -18.72 -1.37
N GLU A 165 9.73 -17.89 -1.58
CA GLU A 165 11.12 -18.24 -1.32
C GLU A 165 11.60 -17.58 -0.03
N GLU A 166 12.17 -18.36 0.88
CA GLU A 166 12.81 -17.82 2.08
C GLU A 166 14.25 -17.43 1.78
N ILE A 167 14.65 -16.23 2.20
CA ILE A 167 16.03 -15.74 2.13
C ILE A 167 16.44 -15.11 3.46
N SER A 168 17.72 -15.25 3.80
CA SER A 168 18.34 -14.58 4.94
C SER A 168 19.18 -13.40 4.47
N VAL A 169 19.17 -12.32 5.24
CA VAL A 169 19.88 -11.07 4.96
C VAL A 169 20.61 -10.64 6.22
N ASP A 170 21.90 -10.36 6.10
CA ASP A 170 22.72 -9.98 7.24
C ASP A 170 22.48 -8.52 7.63
N LYS A 171 22.78 -8.21 8.90
CA LYS A 171 22.69 -6.83 9.41
C LYS A 171 23.55 -5.88 8.56
N GLY A 172 22.95 -4.78 8.13
CA GLY A 172 23.59 -3.74 7.32
C GLY A 172 23.51 -3.97 5.82
N GLU A 173 23.05 -5.14 5.36
CA GLU A 173 22.87 -5.41 3.94
C GLU A 173 21.67 -4.66 3.36
N VAL A 174 21.79 -4.32 2.09
CA VAL A 174 20.73 -3.62 1.34
C VAL A 174 19.90 -4.66 0.59
N VAL A 175 18.63 -4.80 0.98
CA VAL A 175 17.68 -5.71 0.34
C VAL A 175 17.19 -5.14 -0.98
N LEU A 176 16.84 -3.85 -0.98
CA LEU A 176 16.39 -3.11 -2.17
C LEU A 176 17.13 -1.79 -2.22
N ARG A 177 17.59 -1.39 -3.41
CA ARG A 177 18.22 -0.09 -3.61
C ARG A 177 17.32 0.82 -4.44
N GLN A 178 17.21 2.07 -4.02
CA GLN A 178 16.52 3.09 -4.82
C GLN A 178 17.16 3.19 -6.21
N GLY A 179 16.33 3.21 -7.25
CA GLY A 179 16.76 3.28 -8.65
C GLY A 179 16.84 1.92 -9.35
N ASP A 180 16.85 0.82 -8.62
CA ASP A 180 16.87 -0.53 -9.21
C ASP A 180 15.50 -0.91 -9.77
N MET A 181 15.44 -1.90 -10.65
CA MET A 181 14.17 -2.41 -11.15
C MET A 181 13.51 -3.35 -10.14
N GLY A 182 12.16 -3.36 -10.14
CA GLY A 182 11.39 -4.24 -9.29
C GLY A 182 11.26 -5.65 -9.84
N ASP A 183 11.61 -6.64 -9.02
CA ASP A 183 11.75 -8.06 -9.34
C ASP A 183 10.97 -8.97 -8.38
N TYR A 184 10.97 -8.66 -7.09
CA TYR A 184 10.27 -9.40 -6.04
C TYR A 184 9.44 -8.48 -5.14
N TYR A 185 8.42 -9.08 -4.54
CA TYR A 185 7.66 -8.56 -3.40
C TYR A 185 8.11 -9.30 -2.14
N TYR A 186 8.26 -8.60 -1.02
CA TYR A 186 8.86 -9.15 0.19
C TYR A 186 7.91 -9.05 1.38
N LEU A 187 7.95 -10.06 2.24
CA LEU A 187 7.40 -10.09 3.59
C LEU A 187 8.55 -10.29 4.57
N ILE A 188 8.59 -9.50 5.63
CA ILE A 188 9.53 -9.72 6.73
C ILE A 188 8.97 -10.83 7.62
N LYS A 189 9.66 -11.97 7.65
CA LYS A 189 9.34 -13.08 8.57
C LYS A 189 9.90 -12.78 9.96
N ALA A 190 11.15 -12.31 10.03
CA ALA A 190 11.80 -11.93 11.27
C ALA A 190 12.82 -10.80 11.03
N GLY A 191 13.13 -10.03 12.08
CA GLY A 191 14.09 -8.93 12.04
C GLY A 191 13.47 -7.56 11.71
N GLN A 192 14.34 -6.57 11.47
CA GLN A 192 13.95 -5.19 11.23
C GLN A 192 14.70 -4.58 10.06
N CYS A 193 13.99 -3.79 9.24
CA CYS A 193 14.54 -3.07 8.10
C CYS A 193 14.26 -1.58 8.21
N LEU A 194 15.20 -0.74 7.79
CA LEU A 194 15.02 0.70 7.65
C LEU A 194 14.66 1.05 6.20
N VAL A 195 13.61 1.84 6.03
CA VAL A 195 13.25 2.44 4.74
C VAL A 195 13.85 3.83 4.65
N THR A 196 14.62 4.07 3.60
CA THR A 196 15.22 5.38 3.34
C THR A 196 14.98 5.84 1.92
N ARG A 197 15.08 7.15 1.70
CA ARG A 197 15.04 7.74 0.37
C ARG A 197 16.08 8.85 0.25
N LYS A 198 16.71 8.92 -0.92
CA LYS A 198 17.62 9.99 -1.28
C LYS A 198 17.00 10.82 -2.40
N PRO A 199 16.52 12.05 -2.14
CA PRO A 199 15.85 12.87 -3.16
C PRO A 199 16.74 13.22 -4.36
N SER A 200 18.04 13.35 -4.15
CA SER A 200 19.06 13.58 -5.18
C SER A 200 20.40 13.02 -4.72
N GLU A 201 21.37 12.82 -5.62
CA GLU A 201 22.68 12.24 -5.28
C GLU A 201 23.44 13.01 -4.19
N ASN A 202 23.21 14.32 -4.06
CA ASN A 202 23.87 15.16 -3.06
C ASN A 202 22.98 15.45 -1.83
N ALA A 203 21.71 15.03 -1.85
CA ALA A 203 20.83 15.20 -0.70
C ALA A 203 21.18 14.20 0.41
N LYS A 204 20.97 14.62 1.66
CA LYS A 204 21.00 13.70 2.79
C LYS A 204 19.91 12.64 2.62
N GLU A 205 20.24 11.44 3.06
CA GLU A 205 19.28 10.34 3.11
C GLU A 205 18.21 10.62 4.18
N ILE A 206 16.95 10.40 3.81
CA ILE A 206 15.79 10.65 4.65
C ILE A 206 15.23 9.30 5.11
N LYS A 207 15.12 9.10 6.43
CA LYS A 207 14.46 7.93 7.02
C LYS A 207 12.94 8.08 6.90
N LEU A 208 12.28 7.09 6.30
CA LEU A 208 10.84 7.13 6.04
C LEU A 208 10.05 6.26 7.02
N ALA A 209 10.55 5.06 7.31
CA ALA A 209 9.88 4.10 8.16
C ALA A 209 10.86 3.06 8.70
N LEU A 210 10.48 2.42 9.81
CA LEU A 210 11.07 1.18 10.29
C LEU A 210 10.05 0.08 10.00
N LEU A 211 10.49 -0.98 9.30
CA LEU A 211 9.70 -2.17 9.03
C LEU A 211 10.13 -3.29 9.98
N ARG A 212 9.17 -4.11 10.40
CA ARG A 212 9.37 -5.23 11.33
C ARG A 212 8.76 -6.51 10.76
N ALA A 213 8.89 -7.61 11.49
CA ALA A 213 8.13 -8.83 11.22
C ALA A 213 6.67 -8.49 10.87
N SER A 214 6.16 -9.18 9.86
CA SER A 214 4.80 -9.01 9.31
C SER A 214 4.60 -7.82 8.36
N ASP A 215 5.55 -6.89 8.30
CA ASP A 215 5.52 -5.85 7.28
C ASP A 215 5.90 -6.40 5.91
N THR A 216 5.26 -5.85 4.88
CA THR A 216 5.59 -6.15 3.48
C THR A 216 6.12 -4.92 2.75
N PHE A 217 6.96 -5.16 1.75
CA PHE A 217 7.56 -4.10 0.95
C PHE A 217 7.89 -4.56 -0.48
N GLY A 218 8.24 -3.59 -1.32
CA GLY A 218 8.64 -3.83 -2.71
C GLY A 218 7.46 -3.88 -3.70
N GLU A 219 6.22 -3.70 -3.26
CA GLU A 219 5.04 -3.67 -4.12
C GLU A 219 5.04 -2.48 -5.10
N ASP A 220 5.58 -1.33 -4.70
CA ASP A 220 5.48 -0.08 -5.45
C ASP A 220 6.03 -0.19 -6.87
N ALA A 221 7.24 -0.73 -7.01
CA ALA A 221 7.91 -0.86 -8.30
C ALA A 221 7.24 -1.90 -9.20
N LEU A 222 6.65 -2.94 -8.61
CA LEU A 222 5.92 -3.97 -9.35
C LEU A 222 4.59 -3.43 -9.88
N LEU A 223 3.91 -2.61 -9.09
CA LEU A 223 2.60 -2.03 -9.43
C LEU A 223 2.71 -0.84 -10.37
N SER A 224 3.68 0.05 -10.13
CA SER A 224 3.86 1.26 -10.95
C SER A 224 4.70 1.05 -12.20
N GLU A 225 5.36 -0.11 -12.33
CA GLU A 225 6.34 -0.41 -13.38
C GLU A 225 7.46 0.65 -13.47
N LYS A 226 7.76 1.30 -12.34
CA LYS A 226 8.85 2.26 -12.20
C LYS A 226 9.97 1.65 -11.35
N PRO A 227 11.20 2.18 -11.42
CA PRO A 227 12.27 1.79 -10.50
C PRO A 227 11.88 1.95 -9.03
N ARG A 228 12.57 1.21 -8.16
CA ARG A 228 12.45 1.30 -6.70
C ARG A 228 12.60 2.76 -6.26
N ASN A 229 11.65 3.24 -5.48
CA ASN A 229 11.59 4.63 -5.02
C ASN A 229 12.31 4.86 -3.67
N VAL A 230 12.71 3.78 -3.00
CA VAL A 230 13.31 3.75 -1.67
C VAL A 230 14.40 2.69 -1.60
N THR A 231 15.32 2.86 -0.67
CA THR A 231 16.28 1.84 -0.25
C THR A 231 15.76 1.16 1.02
N ILE A 232 15.96 -0.15 1.12
CA ILE A 232 15.60 -0.98 2.29
C ILE A 232 16.88 -1.63 2.80
N THR A 233 17.27 -1.31 4.02
CA THR A 233 18.50 -1.83 4.65
C THR A 233 18.15 -2.61 5.91
N ALA A 234 18.70 -3.80 6.07
CA ALA A 234 18.54 -4.61 7.27
C ALA A 234 19.24 -3.94 8.47
N LEU A 235 18.54 -3.75 9.59
CA LEU A 235 19.09 -3.20 10.83
C LEU A 235 19.52 -4.30 11.82
N THR A 236 18.95 -5.48 11.66
CA THR A 236 19.26 -6.73 12.37
C THR A 236 19.54 -7.80 11.30
N PRO A 237 19.96 -9.03 11.66
CA PRO A 237 19.70 -10.18 10.79
C PRO A 237 18.20 -10.22 10.46
N VAL A 238 17.87 -10.48 9.20
CA VAL A 238 16.49 -10.45 8.70
C VAL A 238 16.22 -11.71 7.88
N THR A 239 15.11 -12.37 8.18
CA THR A 239 14.57 -13.44 7.34
C THR A 239 13.40 -12.90 6.55
N LEU A 240 13.48 -13.01 5.23
CA LEU A 240 12.46 -12.53 4.30
C LEU A 240 11.82 -13.71 3.57
N LEU A 241 10.53 -13.57 3.29
CA LEU A 241 9.83 -14.36 2.30
C LEU A 241 9.63 -13.49 1.08
N ARG A 242 10.06 -13.94 -0.10
CA ARG A 242 9.94 -13.20 -1.35
C ARG A 242 9.07 -13.93 -2.35
N LEU A 243 8.25 -13.17 -3.08
CA LEU A 243 7.37 -13.64 -4.14
C LEU A 243 7.82 -13.02 -5.47
N PRO A 244 8.05 -13.82 -6.53
CA PRO A 244 8.42 -13.30 -7.84
C PRO A 244 7.38 -12.31 -8.38
N LYS A 245 7.84 -11.32 -9.15
CA LYS A 245 6.97 -10.30 -9.78
C LYS A 245 5.77 -10.90 -10.50
N GLN A 246 5.97 -11.93 -11.32
CA GLN A 246 4.88 -12.50 -12.12
C GLN A 246 3.79 -13.11 -11.24
N ASP A 247 4.18 -13.77 -10.15
CA ASP A 247 3.27 -14.36 -9.18
C ASP A 247 2.57 -13.28 -8.37
N PHE A 248 3.28 -12.22 -7.96
CA PHE A 248 2.65 -11.05 -7.34
C PHE A 248 1.57 -10.43 -8.24
N ILE A 249 1.85 -10.27 -9.54
CA ILE A 249 0.92 -9.66 -10.48
C ILE A 249 -0.35 -10.51 -10.66
N THR A 250 -0.18 -11.81 -10.85
CA THR A 250 -1.30 -12.72 -11.14
C THR A 250 -2.08 -13.11 -9.88
N LEU A 251 -1.38 -13.39 -8.78
CA LEU A 251 -1.99 -13.95 -7.57
C LEU A 251 -2.47 -12.88 -6.60
N ILE A 252 -1.85 -11.69 -6.59
CA ILE A 252 -2.17 -10.62 -5.63
C ILE A 252 -2.77 -9.39 -6.33
N ARG A 253 -2.05 -8.77 -7.28
CA ARG A 253 -2.49 -7.50 -7.91
C ARG A 253 -3.84 -7.64 -8.61
N GLN A 254 -3.96 -8.58 -9.54
CA GLN A 254 -5.17 -8.77 -10.36
C GLN A 254 -6.45 -8.98 -9.54
N PRO A 255 -6.49 -9.88 -8.54
CA PRO A 255 -7.70 -10.07 -7.72
C PRO A 255 -7.94 -8.94 -6.70
N SER A 256 -6.90 -8.21 -6.26
CA SER A 256 -7.04 -7.19 -5.21
C SER A 256 -7.49 -5.83 -5.72
N LEU A 257 -7.00 -5.40 -6.89
CA LEU A 257 -7.27 -4.08 -7.42
C LEU A 257 -8.56 -4.03 -8.22
N LYS A 258 -9.39 -3.01 -7.94
CA LYS A 258 -10.60 -2.71 -8.71
C LYS A 258 -10.36 -1.51 -9.60
N TYR A 259 -10.86 -1.57 -10.82
CA TYR A 259 -10.79 -0.49 -11.79
C TYR A 259 -12.18 0.10 -11.99
N VAL A 260 -12.23 1.42 -12.17
CA VAL A 260 -13.44 2.15 -12.55
C VAL A 260 -13.15 2.93 -13.82
N ASN A 261 -14.12 3.00 -14.72
CA ASN A 261 -14.08 3.92 -15.84
C ASN A 261 -14.57 5.32 -15.41
N PHE A 262 -14.49 6.29 -16.32
CA PHE A 262 -14.88 7.67 -16.03
C PHE A 262 -16.33 7.84 -15.58
N GLU A 263 -17.28 7.14 -16.21
CA GLU A 263 -18.70 7.22 -15.85
C GLU A 263 -18.99 6.62 -14.47
N GLN A 264 -18.36 5.48 -14.15
CA GLN A 264 -18.43 4.85 -12.84
C GLN A 264 -17.82 5.75 -11.76
N MET A 265 -16.69 6.39 -12.06
CA MET A 265 -16.08 7.37 -11.15
C MET A 265 -17.05 8.51 -10.85
N ARG A 266 -17.65 9.13 -11.88
CA ARG A 266 -18.62 10.22 -11.67
C ARG A 266 -19.79 9.82 -10.78
N ARG A 267 -20.35 8.63 -10.98
CA ARG A 267 -21.43 8.10 -10.12
C ARG A 267 -20.98 7.94 -8.68
N GLN A 268 -19.83 7.31 -8.45
CA GLN A 268 -19.30 7.11 -7.10
C GLN A 268 -18.96 8.43 -6.40
N LEU A 269 -18.49 9.45 -7.12
CA LEU A 269 -18.26 10.78 -6.55
C LEU A 269 -19.57 11.45 -6.13
N ALA A 270 -20.65 11.30 -6.91
CA ALA A 270 -21.98 11.77 -6.53
C ALA A 270 -22.54 11.03 -5.29
N GLU A 271 -22.14 9.76 -5.08
CA GLU A 271 -22.45 8.97 -3.88
C GLU A 271 -21.51 9.28 -2.68
N GLY A 272 -20.58 10.24 -2.82
CA GLY A 272 -19.71 10.70 -1.75
C GLY A 272 -18.32 10.06 -1.70
N ALA A 273 -17.87 9.35 -2.74
CA ALA A 273 -16.48 8.93 -2.85
C ALA A 273 -15.52 10.14 -2.93
N LEU A 274 -14.25 9.89 -2.63
CA LEU A 274 -13.17 10.87 -2.76
C LEU A 274 -12.37 10.59 -4.03
N LEU A 275 -12.04 11.63 -4.79
CA LEU A 275 -11.08 11.54 -5.89
C LEU A 275 -9.71 11.98 -5.39
N LEU A 276 -8.75 11.07 -5.39
CA LEU A 276 -7.39 11.31 -4.94
C LEU A 276 -6.43 11.33 -6.14
N ASP A 277 -5.84 12.49 -6.40
CA ASP A 277 -4.81 12.65 -7.43
C ASP A 277 -3.42 12.49 -6.82
N VAL A 278 -2.72 11.43 -7.23
CA VAL A 278 -1.42 11.06 -6.64
C VAL A 278 -0.22 11.58 -7.45
N ARG A 279 -0.45 12.46 -8.41
CA ARG A 279 0.61 13.15 -9.17
C ARG A 279 1.26 14.24 -8.33
N SER A 280 2.34 14.82 -8.86
CA SER A 280 2.99 15.96 -8.21
C SER A 280 2.04 17.16 -8.15
N SER A 281 2.25 18.04 -7.17
CA SER A 281 1.42 19.22 -7.01
C SER A 281 1.51 20.16 -8.21
N GLU A 282 2.64 20.20 -8.91
CA GLU A 282 2.79 20.96 -10.16
C GLU A 282 1.99 20.37 -11.31
N ALA A 283 1.93 19.03 -11.42
CA ALA A 283 1.12 18.37 -12.45
C ALA A 283 -0.38 18.56 -12.20
N HIS A 284 -0.82 18.43 -10.94
CA HIS A 284 -2.20 18.67 -10.53
C HIS A 284 -2.61 20.14 -10.75
N SER A 285 -1.77 21.10 -10.34
CA SER A 285 -2.04 22.53 -10.55
C SER A 285 -2.20 22.88 -12.03
N ARG A 286 -1.37 22.31 -12.91
CA ARG A 286 -1.47 22.54 -14.36
C ARG A 286 -2.77 22.02 -14.95
N SER A 287 -3.19 20.82 -14.53
CA SER A 287 -4.39 20.18 -15.04
C SER A 287 -4.91 19.13 -14.07
N HIS A 288 -6.16 19.23 -13.62
CA HIS A 288 -6.79 18.27 -12.71
C HIS A 288 -8.28 18.12 -12.94
N LEU A 289 -8.88 17.09 -12.33
CA LEU A 289 -10.33 16.87 -12.33
C LEU A 289 -11.00 17.66 -11.21
N ASN A 290 -12.25 18.07 -11.44
CA ASN A 290 -13.06 18.70 -10.38
C ASN A 290 -13.12 17.83 -9.13
N ASP A 291 -13.06 18.50 -7.97
CA ASP A 291 -13.14 17.88 -6.64
C ASP A 291 -12.04 16.85 -6.33
N SER A 292 -10.99 16.80 -7.16
CA SER A 292 -9.80 15.99 -6.87
C SER A 292 -8.94 16.63 -5.78
N ILE A 293 -8.55 15.81 -4.81
CA ILE A 293 -7.62 16.17 -3.75
C ILE A 293 -6.22 15.72 -4.17
N ASN A 294 -5.28 16.65 -4.25
CA ASN A 294 -3.89 16.29 -4.53
C ASN A 294 -3.22 15.71 -3.28
N ALA A 295 -2.73 14.47 -3.40
CA ALA A 295 -1.92 13.81 -2.40
C ALA A 295 -0.81 13.02 -3.12
N PRO A 296 0.31 13.67 -3.46
CA PRO A 296 1.39 13.03 -4.19
C PRO A 296 1.77 11.68 -3.59
N PHE A 297 1.99 10.66 -4.43
CA PHE A 297 2.14 9.27 -3.96
C PHE A 297 3.20 9.11 -2.87
N PHE A 298 4.28 9.87 -2.94
CA PHE A 298 5.35 9.85 -1.95
C PHE A 298 4.88 10.33 -0.56
N THR A 299 4.05 11.38 -0.49
CA THR A 299 3.55 11.94 0.78
C THR A 299 2.34 11.18 1.30
N LEU A 300 1.66 10.40 0.46
CA LEU A 300 0.46 9.65 0.81
C LEU A 300 0.68 8.76 2.06
N ARG A 301 1.82 8.07 2.15
CA ARG A 301 2.18 7.21 3.29
C ARG A 301 2.13 7.93 4.64
N ILE A 302 2.50 9.22 4.66
CA ILE A 302 2.52 10.05 5.86
C ILE A 302 1.09 10.46 6.23
N GLN A 303 0.26 10.72 5.22
CA GLN A 303 -1.12 11.22 5.38
C GLN A 303 -2.13 10.13 5.70
N LEU A 304 -1.79 8.84 5.52
CA LEU A 304 -2.70 7.70 5.78
C LEU A 304 -3.34 7.73 7.18
N LYS A 305 -2.62 8.23 8.21
CA LYS A 305 -3.11 8.29 9.59
C LYS A 305 -4.20 9.33 9.79
N THR A 306 -4.19 10.41 9.02
CA THR A 306 -5.13 11.53 9.13
C THR A 306 -6.31 11.44 8.17
N MET A 307 -6.29 10.49 7.23
CA MET A 307 -7.36 10.29 6.25
C MET A 307 -8.56 9.53 6.83
N ASN A 308 -9.77 9.95 6.44
CA ASN A 308 -11.01 9.28 6.82
C ASN A 308 -11.17 7.95 6.04
N ARG A 309 -11.31 6.83 6.77
CA ARG A 309 -11.42 5.47 6.22
C ARG A 309 -12.83 5.08 5.76
N ALA A 310 -13.86 5.85 6.12
CA ALA A 310 -15.25 5.51 5.84
C ALA A 310 -15.64 5.73 4.37
N ARG A 311 -15.01 6.70 3.70
CA ARG A 311 -15.32 7.07 2.32
C ARG A 311 -14.53 6.23 1.32
N PRO A 312 -15.16 5.70 0.25
CA PRO A 312 -14.43 5.10 -0.86
C PRO A 312 -13.49 6.11 -1.52
N VAL A 313 -12.32 5.66 -1.95
CA VAL A 313 -11.30 6.50 -2.57
C VAL A 313 -11.04 5.99 -3.99
N ILE A 314 -11.15 6.88 -4.97
CA ILE A 314 -10.79 6.62 -6.36
C ILE A 314 -9.46 7.30 -6.62
N VAL A 315 -8.49 6.57 -7.13
CA VAL A 315 -7.12 7.06 -7.30
C VAL A 315 -6.81 7.32 -8.76
N VAL A 316 -6.28 8.51 -9.06
CA VAL A 316 -5.90 8.93 -10.41
C VAL A 316 -4.45 9.43 -10.46
N CYS A 317 -3.77 9.09 -11.55
CA CYS A 317 -2.46 9.60 -11.93
C CYS A 317 -2.43 9.76 -13.46
N ASP A 318 -1.26 10.00 -14.08
CA ASP A 318 -1.21 10.28 -15.52
C ASP A 318 -1.66 9.09 -16.38
N ASP A 319 -1.15 7.88 -16.08
CA ASP A 319 -1.28 6.67 -16.90
C ASP A 319 -1.93 5.49 -16.16
N GLY A 320 -2.41 5.71 -14.94
CA GLY A 320 -2.98 4.68 -14.06
C GLY A 320 -1.96 3.80 -13.34
N LYS A 321 -0.67 3.83 -13.69
CA LYS A 321 0.33 2.93 -13.09
C LYS A 321 0.63 3.28 -11.63
N THR A 322 0.87 4.57 -11.37
CA THR A 322 1.12 5.05 -10.00
C THR A 322 -0.14 4.94 -9.15
N SER A 323 -1.33 5.07 -9.77
CA SER A 323 -2.62 4.84 -9.10
C SER A 323 -2.75 3.43 -8.57
N MET A 324 -2.24 2.41 -9.28
CA MET A 324 -2.26 1.04 -8.79
C MET A 324 -1.45 0.87 -7.50
N ALA A 325 -0.24 1.45 -7.45
CA ALA A 325 0.60 1.43 -6.25
C ALA A 325 -0.10 2.15 -5.07
N ALA A 326 -0.68 3.32 -5.33
CA ALA A 326 -1.42 4.08 -4.34
C ALA A 326 -2.71 3.39 -3.86
N ALA A 327 -3.49 2.81 -4.76
CA ALA A 327 -4.69 2.05 -4.40
C ALA A 327 -4.34 0.81 -3.57
N PHE A 328 -3.26 0.10 -3.93
CA PHE A 328 -2.78 -1.03 -3.14
C PHE A 328 -2.36 -0.61 -1.73
N LEU A 329 -1.59 0.48 -1.61
CA LEU A 329 -1.21 1.06 -0.32
C LEU A 329 -2.43 1.39 0.55
N LEU A 330 -3.48 1.98 -0.04
CA LEU A 330 -4.73 2.28 0.64
C LEU A 330 -5.46 0.99 1.09
N LEU A 331 -5.57 -0.01 0.21
CA LEU A 331 -6.18 -1.31 0.54
C LEU A 331 -5.47 -2.02 1.69
N LYS A 332 -4.12 -2.05 1.65
CA LYS A 332 -3.27 -2.59 2.73
C LYS A 332 -3.54 -1.90 4.08
N ASN A 333 -3.91 -0.62 4.04
CA ASN A 333 -4.26 0.18 5.22
C ASN A 333 -5.78 0.26 5.50
N LYS A 334 -6.55 -0.75 5.04
CA LYS A 334 -7.99 -0.92 5.31
C LYS A 334 -8.91 0.15 4.70
N PHE A 335 -8.46 0.91 3.71
CA PHE A 335 -9.34 1.79 2.93
C PHE A 335 -10.07 1.00 1.84
N LYS A 336 -11.21 1.51 1.38
CA LYS A 336 -11.86 1.06 0.15
C LYS A 336 -11.30 1.88 -1.00
N ALA A 337 -10.45 1.30 -1.84
CA ALA A 337 -9.82 2.01 -2.95
C ALA A 337 -10.07 1.36 -4.31
N SER A 338 -10.20 2.17 -5.35
CA SER A 338 -10.26 1.77 -6.76
C SER A 338 -9.36 2.66 -7.62
N VAL A 339 -8.95 2.16 -8.78
CA VAL A 339 -8.09 2.84 -9.74
C VAL A 339 -8.93 3.38 -10.89
N LEU A 340 -8.78 4.66 -11.23
CA LEU A 340 -9.34 5.17 -12.48
C LEU A 340 -8.55 4.58 -13.66
N ALA A 341 -9.22 3.73 -14.45
CA ALA A 341 -8.61 3.09 -15.62
C ALA A 341 -8.13 4.15 -16.61
N GLY A 342 -6.92 3.99 -17.15
CA GLY A 342 -6.32 4.92 -18.10
C GLY A 342 -5.74 6.21 -17.50
N GLY A 343 -5.99 6.48 -16.22
CA GLY A 343 -5.51 7.70 -15.57
C GLY A 343 -6.08 8.98 -16.20
N MET A 344 -5.32 10.07 -16.12
CA MET A 344 -5.66 11.35 -16.73
C MET A 344 -5.53 11.33 -18.26
N ALA A 345 -4.72 10.44 -18.83
CA ALA A 345 -4.54 10.32 -20.28
C ALA A 345 -5.87 10.04 -21.00
N ASP A 346 -6.69 9.16 -20.43
CA ASP A 346 -7.98 8.75 -21.01
C ASP A 346 -9.12 9.74 -20.75
N ILE A 347 -8.87 10.83 -20.01
CA ILE A 347 -9.88 11.84 -19.73
C ILE A 347 -9.92 12.91 -20.83
N PRO A 348 -11.10 13.21 -21.40
CA PRO A 348 -11.24 14.29 -22.38
C PRO A 348 -10.73 15.63 -21.85
N PRO A 349 -10.05 16.44 -22.69
CA PRO A 349 -9.44 17.70 -22.26
C PRO A 349 -10.45 18.72 -21.75
N GLU A 350 -11.68 18.74 -22.26
CA GLU A 350 -12.75 19.66 -21.80
C GLU A 350 -13.12 19.47 -20.33
N LEU A 351 -12.89 18.28 -19.78
CA LEU A 351 -13.23 17.91 -18.41
C LEU A 351 -12.07 18.15 -17.44
N LYS A 352 -10.90 18.52 -17.96
CA LYS A 352 -9.73 18.87 -17.17
C LYS A 352 -9.77 20.37 -16.89
N LYS A 353 -9.81 20.75 -15.62
CA LYS A 353 -9.53 22.14 -15.24
C LYS A 353 -8.05 22.41 -15.46
N THR A 354 -7.74 23.39 -16.28
CA THR A 354 -6.39 23.96 -16.39
C THR A 354 -6.29 25.15 -15.45
N ALA A 355 -5.09 25.39 -14.90
CA ALA A 355 -4.84 26.64 -14.20
C ALA A 355 -5.17 27.81 -15.14
N ALA A 356 -5.85 28.84 -14.61
CA ALA A 356 -5.99 30.10 -15.32
C ALA A 356 -4.59 30.62 -15.65
N SER A 357 -4.26 30.71 -16.94
CA SER A 357 -3.07 31.41 -17.37
C SER A 357 -3.33 32.90 -17.13
N PHE A 358 -2.91 33.42 -15.98
CA PHE A 358 -2.73 34.84 -15.85
C PHE A 358 -1.50 35.19 -16.71
N SER A 359 -1.77 35.66 -17.93
CA SER A 359 -0.82 36.47 -18.66
C SER A 359 -0.55 37.67 -17.76
N ILE A 360 0.60 37.70 -17.09
CA ILE A 360 1.10 38.96 -16.55
C ILE A 360 1.43 39.76 -17.80
N ASP A 361 0.52 40.68 -18.13
CA ASP A 361 0.72 41.76 -19.08
C ASP A 361 2.03 42.45 -18.72
N ASP A 362 3.06 42.23 -19.54
CA ASP A 362 4.42 42.75 -19.38
C ASP A 362 4.53 44.20 -19.86
N GLY A 363 3.41 44.92 -19.96
CA GLY A 363 3.39 46.36 -20.15
C GLY A 363 3.90 46.78 -21.53
N ARG A 364 3.73 45.94 -22.54
CA ARG A 364 3.95 46.34 -23.95
C ARG A 364 2.62 46.63 -24.60
N GLU A 365 2.41 47.92 -24.85
CA GLU A 365 1.35 48.45 -25.69
C GLU A 365 1.17 47.60 -26.96
N THR A 366 0.05 46.89 -27.03
CA THR A 366 -0.50 46.46 -28.32
C THR A 366 -1.74 47.29 -28.60
N SER A 367 -1.50 48.26 -29.49
CA SER A 367 -2.46 49.04 -30.23
C SER A 367 -3.63 48.21 -30.78
N ILE A 368 -4.85 48.61 -30.38
CA ILE A 368 -6.07 48.73 -31.18
C ILE A 368 -6.38 47.55 -32.12
N VAL A 369 -7.31 46.69 -31.70
CA VAL A 369 -8.39 46.17 -32.56
C VAL A 369 -9.69 46.16 -31.74
N ALA A 370 -10.75 46.66 -32.37
CA ALA A 370 -12.03 47.09 -31.78
C ALA A 370 -12.74 46.06 -30.88
N ARG A 371 -13.17 46.52 -29.70
CA ARG A 371 -14.15 45.85 -28.85
C ARG A 371 -15.56 46.23 -29.32
N GLU A 372 -16.39 45.23 -29.59
CA GLU A 372 -17.84 45.38 -29.54
C GLU A 372 -18.27 45.72 -28.10
N GLU A 373 -19.18 46.69 -28.00
CA GLU A 373 -19.67 47.27 -26.76
C GLU A 373 -20.49 46.27 -25.95
N ILE A 374 -20.05 45.98 -24.73
CA ILE A 374 -20.92 45.45 -23.67
C ILE A 374 -21.19 46.62 -22.72
N PRO A 375 -22.45 47.02 -22.48
CA PRO A 375 -22.77 48.18 -21.68
C PRO A 375 -22.43 47.94 -20.19
N PRO A 376 -22.05 48.99 -19.44
CA PRO A 376 -21.75 48.87 -18.02
C PRO A 376 -23.04 48.61 -17.21
N PRO A 377 -23.01 47.76 -16.16
CA PRO A 377 -24.14 47.69 -15.26
C PRO A 377 -24.23 48.97 -14.44
N LEU A 378 -25.45 49.52 -14.39
CA LEU A 378 -25.87 50.67 -13.61
C LEU A 378 -25.50 50.50 -12.13
N ILE A 379 -24.67 51.41 -11.60
CA ILE A 379 -24.53 51.61 -10.16
C ILE A 379 -25.63 52.59 -9.75
N SER A 380 -26.69 52.10 -9.14
CA SER A 380 -27.61 52.91 -8.35
C SER A 380 -28.12 52.11 -7.16
N GLY A 381 -27.84 52.62 -5.95
CA GLY A 381 -28.67 52.35 -4.76
C GLY A 381 -28.05 51.48 -3.68
N GLN A 382 -27.58 52.17 -2.63
CA GLN A 382 -27.68 51.80 -1.20
C GLN A 382 -26.98 50.52 -0.71
N ALA A 383 -25.85 50.73 -0.03
CA ALA A 383 -25.30 49.78 0.91
C ALA A 383 -26.27 49.60 2.09
N PRO A 384 -26.54 48.36 2.56
CA PRO A 384 -27.16 48.17 3.86
C PRO A 384 -26.11 48.41 4.95
N ASP A 385 -26.45 49.32 5.85
CA ASP A 385 -25.83 49.44 7.17
C ASP A 385 -26.04 48.15 7.99
N ASP A 386 -25.13 47.95 8.94
CA ASP A 386 -25.10 46.97 10.03
C ASP A 386 -24.70 45.51 9.72
N ALA A 387 -23.41 45.20 9.94
CA ALA A 387 -22.97 44.53 11.17
C ALA A 387 -21.45 44.23 11.18
N GLY A 388 -20.73 44.83 12.14
CA GLY A 388 -19.59 44.19 12.83
C GLY A 388 -18.23 44.10 12.13
N GLY A 389 -17.40 45.15 12.28
CA GLY A 389 -15.95 45.05 12.14
C GLY A 389 -15.27 46.22 11.41
N ARG A 390 -15.34 47.45 11.97
CA ARG A 390 -14.43 48.53 11.54
C ARG A 390 -13.01 48.17 11.98
N TYR A 391 -12.20 47.62 11.08
CA TYR A 391 -10.75 47.65 11.25
C TYR A 391 -10.33 49.13 11.33
N PRO A 392 -9.55 49.56 12.34
CA PRO A 392 -9.04 50.92 12.42
C PRO A 392 -8.35 51.28 11.11
N ALA A 393 -8.61 52.46 10.55
CA ALA A 393 -8.03 52.89 9.27
C ALA A 393 -6.49 52.77 9.25
N ALA A 394 -5.85 52.93 10.41
CA ALA A 394 -4.42 52.73 10.62
C ALA A 394 -3.97 51.27 10.41
N GLU A 395 -4.78 50.29 10.81
CA GLU A 395 -4.47 48.85 10.67
C GLU A 395 -4.62 48.42 9.20
N LEU A 396 -5.58 49.01 8.48
CA LEU A 396 -5.75 48.78 7.04
C LEU A 396 -4.63 49.41 6.21
N GLU A 397 -4.09 50.55 6.65
CA GLU A 397 -2.93 51.21 6.04
C GLU A 397 -1.64 50.43 6.31
N GLN A 398 -1.48 49.88 7.52
CA GLN A 398 -0.37 48.99 7.85
C GLN A 398 -0.41 47.71 7.00
N LEU A 399 -1.55 47.05 6.90
CA LEU A 399 -1.72 45.86 6.07
C LEU A 399 -1.40 46.12 4.58
N ARG A 400 -1.71 47.33 4.07
CA ARG A 400 -1.35 47.73 2.71
C ARG A 400 0.16 47.90 2.54
N LYS A 401 0.85 48.47 3.54
CA LYS A 401 2.31 48.58 3.52
C LYS A 401 2.97 47.21 3.57
N ASP A 402 2.52 46.34 4.49
CA ASP A 402 3.04 44.98 4.62
C ASP A 402 2.84 44.16 3.33
N ASN A 403 1.68 44.32 2.66
CA ASN A 403 1.42 43.62 1.41
C ASN A 403 2.31 44.14 0.26
N ASN A 404 2.58 45.43 0.20
CA ASN A 404 3.52 45.99 -0.77
C ASN A 404 4.96 45.51 -0.53
N GLU A 405 5.41 45.47 0.72
CA GLU A 405 6.71 44.90 1.08
C GLU A 405 6.81 43.40 0.72
N LEU A 406 5.74 42.64 0.95
CA LEU A 406 5.67 41.24 0.55
C LEU A 406 5.72 41.06 -0.97
N LEU A 407 5.06 41.93 -1.73
CA LEU A 407 5.11 41.92 -3.19
C LEU A 407 6.53 42.22 -3.70
N GLU A 408 7.22 43.20 -3.11
CA GLU A 408 8.61 43.49 -3.44
C GLU A 408 9.54 42.31 -3.11
N ASN A 409 9.42 41.73 -1.91
CA ASN A 409 10.21 40.57 -1.51
C ASN A 409 9.97 39.36 -2.43
N ASN A 410 8.72 39.12 -2.81
CA ASN A 410 8.39 38.04 -3.73
C ASN A 410 8.99 38.28 -5.13
N SER A 411 8.95 39.53 -5.61
CA SER A 411 9.61 39.90 -6.87
C SER A 411 11.12 39.68 -6.85
N GLN A 412 11.78 39.97 -5.72
CA GLN A 412 13.22 39.72 -5.54
C GLN A 412 13.54 38.22 -5.49
N LEU A 413 12.71 37.43 -4.79
CA LEU A 413 12.86 35.98 -4.72
C LEU A 413 12.68 35.34 -6.09
N VAL A 414 11.68 35.76 -6.88
CA VAL A 414 11.47 35.26 -8.25
C VAL A 414 12.69 35.55 -9.14
N ARG A 415 13.27 36.75 -9.05
CA ARG A 415 14.52 37.09 -9.77
C ARG A 415 15.67 36.19 -9.35
N LYS A 416 15.83 35.95 -8.04
CA LYS A 416 16.87 35.09 -7.49
C LYS A 416 16.72 33.62 -7.92
N CYS A 417 15.49 33.10 -7.94
CA CYS A 417 15.20 31.76 -8.44
C CYS A 417 15.58 31.61 -9.92
N ARG A 418 15.22 32.58 -10.78
CA ARG A 418 15.61 32.56 -12.20
C ARG A 418 17.13 32.59 -12.39
N GLN A 419 17.84 33.39 -11.57
CA GLN A 419 19.29 33.43 -11.60
C GLN A 419 19.89 32.07 -11.21
N LEU A 420 19.43 31.46 -10.12
CA LEU A 420 19.91 30.16 -9.65
C LEU A 420 19.60 29.03 -10.64
N GLU A 421 18.46 29.08 -11.34
CA GLU A 421 18.13 28.14 -12.41
C GLU A 421 19.10 28.26 -13.59
N SER A 422 19.43 29.48 -14.00
CA SER A 422 20.43 29.73 -15.05
C SER A 422 21.83 29.24 -14.65
N GLU A 423 22.25 29.50 -13.41
CA GLU A 423 23.52 29.02 -12.86
C GLU A 423 23.56 27.48 -12.81
N LYS A 424 22.46 26.85 -12.37
CA LYS A 424 22.32 25.39 -12.37
C LYS A 424 22.46 24.81 -13.78
N GLU A 425 21.79 25.38 -14.77
CA GLU A 425 21.92 24.92 -16.17
C GLU A 425 23.34 25.05 -16.71
N ALA A 426 24.04 26.13 -16.34
CA ALA A 426 25.44 26.32 -16.73
C ALA A 426 26.36 25.25 -16.11
N VAL A 427 26.17 24.96 -14.83
CA VAL A 427 26.94 23.91 -14.11
C VAL A 427 26.62 22.52 -14.66
N GLU A 428 25.35 22.21 -14.98
CA GLU A 428 24.98 20.95 -15.59
C GLU A 428 25.63 20.75 -16.98
N LYS A 429 25.73 21.81 -17.78
CA LYS A 429 26.44 21.78 -19.07
C LYS A 429 27.94 21.49 -18.87
N GLN A 430 28.59 22.16 -17.91
CA GLN A 430 29.98 21.89 -17.57
C GLN A 430 30.19 20.45 -17.10
N TYR A 431 29.31 19.94 -16.24
CA TYR A 431 29.36 18.55 -15.78
C TYR A 431 29.25 17.53 -16.93
N ARG A 432 28.31 17.73 -17.86
CA ARG A 432 28.17 16.86 -19.04
C ARG A 432 29.43 16.86 -19.92
N MET A 433 30.08 18.02 -20.06
CA MET A 433 31.32 18.13 -20.82
C MET A 433 32.47 17.38 -20.12
N LEU A 434 32.62 17.58 -18.81
CA LEU A 434 33.66 16.91 -18.01
C LEU A 434 33.46 15.40 -17.98
N ARG A 435 32.21 14.92 -17.85
CA ARG A 435 31.88 13.49 -17.92
C ARG A 435 32.29 12.86 -19.25
N LYS A 436 32.05 13.53 -20.37
CA LYS A 436 32.50 13.06 -21.69
C LYS A 436 34.03 13.00 -21.79
N GLN A 437 34.74 13.92 -21.15
CA GLN A 437 36.21 13.91 -21.12
C GLN A 437 36.73 12.76 -20.26
N THR A 438 36.14 12.49 -19.10
CA THR A 438 36.53 11.35 -18.25
C THR A 438 36.23 10.02 -18.94
N GLU A 439 35.08 9.85 -19.58
CA GLU A 439 34.76 8.64 -20.37
C GLU A 439 35.79 8.39 -21.48
N LYS A 440 36.23 9.44 -22.19
CA LYS A 440 37.30 9.33 -23.20
C LYS A 440 38.63 8.95 -22.59
N LEU A 441 39.00 9.55 -21.46
CA LEU A 441 40.26 9.24 -20.76
C LEU A 441 40.27 7.81 -20.22
N THR A 442 39.15 7.32 -19.67
CA THR A 442 39.01 5.93 -19.23
C THR A 442 39.18 4.96 -20.39
N ALA A 443 38.58 5.23 -21.55
CA ALA A 443 38.74 4.40 -22.75
C ALA A 443 40.20 4.34 -23.25
N VAL A 444 40.94 5.45 -23.15
CA VAL A 444 42.38 5.50 -23.47
C VAL A 444 43.20 4.72 -22.44
N LEU A 445 42.86 4.81 -21.16
CA LEU A 445 43.51 4.05 -20.09
C LEU A 445 43.31 2.54 -20.27
N ASP A 446 42.11 2.12 -20.66
CA ASP A 446 41.79 0.70 -20.90
C ASP A 446 42.48 0.16 -22.15
N SER A 447 42.67 0.98 -23.20
CA SER A 447 43.43 0.59 -24.39
C SER A 447 44.94 0.47 -24.10
N LEU A 448 45.50 1.37 -23.27
CA LEU A 448 46.89 1.29 -22.83
C LEU A 448 47.14 0.06 -21.96
N LYS A 449 46.25 -0.25 -21.01
CA LYS A 449 46.35 -1.47 -20.17
C LYS A 449 46.34 -2.76 -20.99
N LYS A 450 45.57 -2.80 -22.09
CA LYS A 450 45.55 -3.95 -23.01
C LYS A 450 46.84 -4.10 -23.81
N ASN A 451 47.55 -3.00 -24.11
CA ASN A 451 48.79 -3.02 -24.88
C ASN A 451 50.05 -3.28 -24.04
N THR A 452 50.01 -3.11 -22.71
CA THR A 452 51.16 -3.35 -21.82
C THR A 452 51.14 -4.71 -21.13
N GLY A 453 50.16 -5.57 -21.43
CA GLY A 453 50.00 -6.90 -20.84
C GLY A 453 50.38 -8.08 -21.75
N GLY A 454 51.18 -7.83 -22.80
CA GLY A 454 51.69 -8.83 -23.75
C GLY A 454 53.16 -9.12 -23.56
#